data_AF-A0AAN8WMK9-F1
#
_entry.id   AF-A0AAN8WMK9-F1
#
_cell.length_a   1.000
_cell.length_b   1.000
_cell.length_c   1.000
_cell.angle_alpha   90.00
_cell.angle_beta   90.00
_cell.angle_gamma   90.00
#
_symmetry.space_group_name_H-M   'P 1'
#
loop_
_entity.id
_entity.type
_entity.pdbx_description
1 polymer ?
#
loop_
_entity_poly.entity_id
_entity_poly.type
_entity_poly.pdbx_seq_one_letter_code
_entity_poly.pdbx_strand_id
1 'polypeptide(L)'
;GQIKRPFPLQSWRVVARLSCRNFYQFTKLSISKLIICSEMEEINGKTFKKPFNKRAHFRHKYKKNFGSQQEGHGKALLQKKEVMQQYFKEKKFERKKGTWQTPYQSISRADEPEQDRFSLLSNAISGVSEESSKECSSKTYRKHNPSSLKRAKGHRQNKIAERAKYRELREQRYKDIEAAALRRKEERLKRNKKLSQFTKKGQPVMRGRIELMLEKLEREIN
;
A
#
# COMPACT_ATOMS: atom_id res chain seq x y z
N GLY A 1 0.37 -69.01 46.08
CA GLY A 1 1.63 -68.53 46.65
C GLY A 1 1.69 -67.02 46.61
N GLN A 2 1.69 -66.41 47.80
CA GLN A 2 2.14 -65.07 48.20
C GLN A 2 1.93 -63.82 47.32
N ILE A 3 1.23 -62.89 47.97
CA ILE A 3 1.03 -61.46 47.72
C ILE A 3 2.30 -60.66 48.05
N LYS A 4 2.67 -59.65 47.24
CA LYS A 4 3.34 -58.42 47.72
C LYS A 4 2.80 -57.17 47.00
N ARG A 5 2.72 -56.09 47.80
CA ARG A 5 1.82 -54.93 47.76
C ARG A 5 2.33 -53.73 46.90
N PRO A 6 1.43 -52.75 46.62
CA PRO A 6 1.74 -51.54 45.86
C PRO A 6 2.47 -50.44 46.67
N PHE A 7 3.20 -49.59 45.95
CA PHE A 7 3.88 -48.39 46.43
C PHE A 7 2.90 -47.34 47.00
N PRO A 8 3.25 -46.64 48.11
CA PRO A 8 2.37 -45.63 48.71
C PRO A 8 2.48 -44.26 48.01
N LEU A 9 1.35 -43.80 47.44
CA LEU A 9 1.11 -42.46 46.89
C LEU A 9 0.86 -41.40 47.99
N GLN A 10 1.85 -41.13 48.86
CA GLN A 10 1.65 -40.12 49.93
C GLN A 10 2.69 -38.99 50.05
N SER A 11 3.65 -38.83 49.13
CA SER A 11 4.65 -37.73 49.26
C SER A 11 4.40 -36.47 48.44
N TRP A 12 3.40 -36.43 47.54
CA TRP A 12 3.24 -35.30 46.60
C TRP A 12 2.35 -34.15 47.10
N ARG A 13 1.66 -34.30 48.23
CA ARG A 13 0.79 -33.23 48.77
C ARG A 13 1.52 -32.19 49.62
N VAL A 14 2.72 -32.48 50.11
CA VAL A 14 3.48 -31.54 50.96
C VAL A 14 4.27 -30.52 50.13
N VAL A 15 4.82 -30.93 48.98
CA VAL A 15 5.61 -30.04 48.10
C VAL A 15 4.75 -28.96 47.44
N ALA A 16 3.48 -29.24 47.14
CA ALA A 16 2.57 -28.25 46.53
C ALA A 16 2.17 -27.11 47.50
N ARG A 17 2.15 -27.34 48.83
CA ARG A 17 1.71 -26.31 49.80
C ARG A 17 2.76 -25.25 50.13
N LEU A 18 4.05 -25.54 49.92
CA LEU A 18 5.13 -24.56 50.17
C LEU A 18 5.34 -23.59 49.00
N SER A 19 4.92 -23.93 47.77
CA SER A 19 5.07 -23.04 46.60
C SER A 19 3.98 -21.95 46.51
N CYS A 20 2.78 -22.19 47.03
CA CYS A 20 1.68 -21.21 46.95
C CYS A 20 1.74 -20.10 48.00
N ARG A 21 2.45 -20.31 49.13
CA ARG A 21 2.52 -19.31 50.22
C ARG A 21 3.46 -18.15 49.89
N ASN A 22 4.53 -18.40 49.14
CA ASN A 22 5.47 -17.36 48.69
C ASN A 22 4.96 -16.56 47.48
N PHE A 23 4.10 -17.15 46.65
CA PHE A 23 3.51 -16.44 45.49
C PHE A 23 2.48 -15.37 45.91
N TYR A 24 1.79 -15.58 47.05
CA TYR A 24 0.78 -14.65 47.57
C TYR A 24 1.37 -13.40 48.28
N GLN A 25 2.59 -13.51 48.82
CA GLN A 25 3.27 -12.36 49.45
C GLN A 25 3.87 -11.42 48.39
N PHE A 26 4.35 -11.96 47.26
CA PHE A 26 4.94 -11.16 46.18
C PHE A 26 3.91 -10.33 45.40
N THR A 27 2.68 -10.83 45.23
CA THR A 27 1.61 -10.11 44.53
C THR A 27 0.96 -9.02 45.38
N LYS A 28 0.91 -9.17 46.72
CA LYS A 28 0.42 -8.09 47.60
C LYS A 28 1.34 -6.86 47.62
N LEU A 29 2.65 -7.06 47.49
CA LEU A 29 3.62 -5.96 47.42
C LEU A 29 3.62 -5.24 46.06
N SER A 30 3.26 -5.92 44.96
CA SER A 30 3.15 -5.27 43.65
C SER A 30 1.83 -4.52 43.46
N ILE A 31 0.73 -5.02 44.04
CA ILE A 31 -0.58 -4.38 43.95
C ILE A 31 -0.64 -3.12 44.83
N SER A 32 -0.05 -3.15 46.04
CA SER A 32 0.01 -1.95 46.91
C SER A 32 0.85 -0.81 46.30
N LYS A 33 1.93 -1.11 45.57
CA LYS A 33 2.69 -0.08 44.81
C LYS A 33 1.92 0.47 43.61
N LEU A 34 1.07 -0.32 42.96
CA LEU A 34 0.23 0.14 41.85
C LEU A 34 -0.93 1.03 42.32
N ILE A 35 -1.48 0.78 43.51
CA ILE A 35 -2.55 1.59 44.10
C ILE A 35 -2.04 2.96 44.57
N ILE A 36 -0.84 3.02 45.18
CA ILE A 36 -0.25 4.29 45.62
C ILE A 36 0.13 5.20 44.44
N CYS A 37 0.40 4.63 43.25
CA CYS A 37 0.62 5.44 42.04
C CYS A 37 -0.67 5.96 41.39
N SER A 38 -1.84 5.37 41.68
CA SER A 38 -3.13 5.89 41.19
C SER A 38 -3.77 6.93 42.10
N GLU A 39 -3.47 6.93 43.41
CA GLU A 39 -4.13 7.81 44.38
C GLU A 39 -3.49 9.20 44.54
N MET A 40 -2.37 9.50 43.87
CA MET A 40 -1.71 10.81 43.93
C MET A 40 -2.16 11.81 42.86
N GLU A 41 -3.11 11.46 41.97
CA GLU A 41 -3.62 12.37 40.92
C GLU A 41 -4.95 13.07 41.26
N GLU A 42 -5.54 12.86 42.44
CA GLU A 42 -6.89 13.37 42.78
C GLU A 42 -6.94 14.40 43.92
N ILE A 43 -5.92 15.26 44.06
CA ILE A 43 -6.03 16.44 44.93
C ILE A 43 -5.71 17.70 44.13
N ASN A 44 -6.75 18.22 43.47
CA ASN A 44 -6.93 19.52 42.81
C ASN A 44 -7.49 19.32 41.40
N GLY A 45 -8.80 19.54 41.23
CA GLY A 45 -9.60 19.35 40.01
C GLY A 45 -9.23 20.22 38.79
N LYS A 46 -7.94 20.45 38.55
CA LYS A 46 -7.41 20.95 37.29
C LYS A 46 -6.75 19.77 36.58
N THR A 47 -7.48 19.17 35.64
CA THR A 47 -6.91 18.20 34.70
C THR A 47 -5.84 18.92 33.86
N PHE A 48 -4.58 18.87 34.30
CA PHE A 48 -3.47 19.32 33.49
C PHE A 48 -3.38 18.38 32.29
N LYS A 49 -3.96 18.82 31.16
CA LYS A 49 -3.80 18.15 29.87
C LYS A 49 -2.30 18.01 29.63
N LYS A 50 -1.81 16.77 29.62
CA LYS A 50 -0.39 16.48 29.32
C LYS A 50 0.01 17.24 28.06
N PRO A 51 1.13 17.98 28.06
CA PRO A 51 1.51 18.79 26.91
C PRO A 51 1.63 17.89 25.67
N PHE A 52 1.02 18.32 24.56
CA PHE A 52 0.97 17.54 23.33
C PHE A 52 2.39 17.21 22.84
N ASN A 53 2.78 15.95 23.00
CA ASN A 53 4.09 15.48 22.55
C ASN A 53 4.07 15.28 21.02
N LYS A 54 4.41 16.34 20.29
CA LYS A 54 4.51 16.35 18.82
C LYS A 54 5.33 15.16 18.32
N ARG A 55 6.42 14.81 19.00
CA ARG A 55 7.38 13.77 18.61
C ARG A 55 6.77 12.36 18.68
N ALA A 56 5.97 12.08 19.72
CA ALA A 56 5.25 10.82 19.86
C ALA A 56 4.13 10.67 18.82
N HIS A 57 3.39 11.76 18.56
CA HIS A 57 2.34 11.79 17.53
C HIS A 57 2.90 11.51 16.12
N PHE A 58 4.03 12.11 15.75
CA PHE A 58 4.69 11.82 14.48
C PHE A 58 5.14 10.36 14.39
N ARG A 59 5.76 9.80 15.45
CA ARG A 59 6.18 8.38 15.47
C ARG A 59 5.03 7.40 15.27
N HIS A 60 3.84 7.67 15.84
CA HIS A 60 2.66 6.81 15.64
C HIS A 60 2.07 6.92 14.22
N LYS A 61 2.04 8.14 13.64
CA LYS A 61 1.56 8.36 12.27
C LYS A 61 2.40 7.60 11.23
N TYR A 62 3.71 7.49 11.47
CA TYR A 62 4.63 6.73 10.60
C TYR A 62 4.80 5.27 11.00
N LYS A 63 4.22 4.78 12.10
CA LYS A 63 4.24 3.33 12.42
C LYS A 63 3.11 2.56 11.74
N LYS A 64 1.91 3.14 11.62
CA LYS A 64 0.74 2.45 11.05
C LYS A 64 0.83 2.20 9.53
N ASN A 65 1.72 2.89 8.82
CA ASN A 65 1.94 2.72 7.38
C ASN A 65 3.17 1.84 7.06
N PHE A 66 3.87 1.32 8.07
CA PHE A 66 5.16 0.65 7.89
C PHE A 66 5.18 -0.65 8.70
N GLY A 67 4.34 -1.61 8.32
CA GLY A 67 4.31 -2.91 8.99
C GLY A 67 3.43 -3.96 8.29
N SER A 68 3.89 -4.47 7.15
CA SER A 68 3.63 -5.84 6.66
C SER A 68 4.40 -6.10 5.35
N GLN A 69 5.39 -7.01 5.34
CA GLN A 69 6.20 -7.51 4.19
C GLN A 69 6.90 -6.49 3.25
N GLN A 70 6.51 -5.21 3.21
CA GLN A 70 7.03 -4.09 2.43
C GLN A 70 7.99 -3.17 3.21
N GLU A 71 8.45 -3.57 4.40
CA GLU A 71 9.38 -2.75 5.20
C GLU A 71 10.73 -2.56 4.51
N GLY A 72 11.18 -3.55 3.73
CA GLY A 72 12.36 -3.42 2.86
C GLY A 72 12.12 -2.42 1.73
N HIS A 73 10.94 -2.43 1.12
CA HIS A 73 10.61 -1.53 0.01
C HIS A 73 10.50 -0.08 0.49
N GLY A 74 9.90 0.18 1.66
CA GLY A 74 9.81 1.51 2.25
C GLY A 74 11.19 2.10 2.58
N LYS A 75 12.08 1.29 3.16
CA LYS A 75 13.48 1.69 3.42
C LYS A 75 14.25 1.95 2.12
N ALA A 76 14.12 1.09 1.11
CA ALA A 76 14.76 1.29 -0.19
C ALA A 76 14.26 2.57 -0.90
N LEU A 77 12.98 2.91 -0.77
CA LEU A 77 12.40 4.12 -1.34
C LEU A 77 12.92 5.39 -0.64
N LEU A 78 13.10 5.35 0.68
CA LEU A 78 13.71 6.43 1.45
C LEU A 78 15.18 6.62 1.08
N GLN A 79 15.96 5.54 0.99
CA GLN A 79 17.35 5.58 0.54
C GLN A 79 17.47 6.13 -0.88
N LYS A 80 16.63 5.64 -1.82
CA LYS A 80 16.58 6.17 -3.19
C LYS A 80 16.26 7.67 -3.20
N LYS A 81 15.33 8.12 -2.35
CA LYS A 81 14.96 9.53 -2.25
C LYS A 81 16.10 10.38 -1.68
N GLU A 82 16.82 9.88 -0.69
CA GLU A 82 17.99 10.54 -0.11
C GLU A 82 19.13 10.67 -1.13
N VAL A 83 19.45 9.59 -1.85
CA VAL A 83 20.45 9.59 -2.94
C VAL A 83 20.06 10.59 -4.04
N MET A 84 18.80 10.60 -4.47
CA MET A 84 18.34 11.57 -5.47
C MET A 84 18.44 13.02 -4.97
N GLN A 85 18.17 13.28 -3.69
CA GLN A 85 18.33 14.61 -3.12
C GLN A 85 19.79 15.05 -3.04
N GLN A 86 20.71 14.14 -2.72
CA GLN A 86 22.15 14.41 -2.75
C GLN A 86 22.59 14.75 -4.19
N TYR A 87 22.21 13.91 -5.17
CA TYR A 87 22.48 14.17 -6.59
C TYR A 87 21.98 15.55 -7.05
N PHE A 88 20.75 15.94 -6.70
CA PHE A 88 20.23 17.25 -7.08
C PHE A 88 20.92 18.41 -6.35
N LYS A 89 21.40 18.21 -5.13
CA LYS A 89 22.20 19.20 -4.39
C LYS A 89 23.56 19.39 -5.04
N GLU A 90 24.24 18.29 -5.38
CA GLU A 90 25.52 18.30 -6.10
C GLU A 90 25.37 18.97 -7.46
N LYS A 91 24.42 18.53 -8.27
CA LYS A 91 24.12 19.14 -9.57
C LYS A 91 23.82 20.64 -9.49
N LYS A 92 23.13 21.07 -8.42
CA LYS A 92 22.87 22.50 -8.18
C LYS A 92 24.14 23.25 -7.79
N PHE A 93 25.01 22.63 -6.99
CA PHE A 93 26.30 23.17 -6.60
C PHE A 93 27.26 23.27 -7.79
N GLU A 94 27.27 22.27 -8.67
CA GLU A 94 28.15 22.25 -9.83
C GLU A 94 27.68 23.20 -10.95
N ARG A 95 26.36 23.40 -11.10
CA ARG A 95 25.81 24.51 -11.91
C ARG A 95 26.27 25.87 -11.39
N LYS A 96 26.33 26.05 -10.07
CA LYS A 96 26.84 27.30 -9.47
C LYS A 96 28.35 27.46 -9.62
N LYS A 97 29.11 26.37 -9.66
CA LYS A 97 30.55 26.35 -9.92
C LYS A 97 30.91 26.44 -11.43
N GLY A 98 29.92 26.42 -12.33
CA GLY A 98 30.13 26.54 -13.78
C GLY A 98 30.72 25.29 -14.44
N THR A 99 30.85 24.17 -13.74
CA THR A 99 31.49 22.94 -14.24
C THR A 99 30.55 21.98 -14.95
N TRP A 100 29.22 22.16 -14.82
CA TRP A 100 28.26 21.32 -15.55
C TRP A 100 27.87 21.92 -16.89
N GLN A 101 28.60 21.50 -17.92
CA GLN A 101 28.12 21.59 -19.30
C GLN A 101 27.14 20.44 -19.53
N THR A 102 25.95 20.74 -20.07
CA THR A 102 25.07 19.69 -20.56
C THR A 102 25.75 19.01 -21.76
N PRO A 103 25.57 17.70 -22.00
CA PRO A 103 26.14 17.02 -23.18
C PRO A 103 25.66 17.61 -24.52
N TYR A 104 24.65 18.48 -24.49
CA TYR A 104 24.15 19.24 -25.64
C TYR A 104 24.93 20.54 -25.92
N GLN A 105 25.71 21.06 -24.96
CA GLN A 105 26.48 22.29 -25.11
C GLN A 105 27.95 22.06 -25.49
N SER A 106 28.47 20.86 -25.31
CA SER A 106 29.84 20.50 -25.70
C SER A 106 30.01 20.20 -27.19
N ILE A 107 28.91 20.13 -27.96
CA ILE A 107 28.94 19.86 -29.42
C ILE A 107 28.95 21.17 -30.23
N SER A 108 28.56 22.31 -29.66
CA SER A 108 28.41 23.58 -30.39
C SER A 108 29.70 24.40 -30.55
N ARG A 109 30.89 23.79 -30.35
CA ARG A 109 32.19 24.48 -30.44
C ARG A 109 33.26 23.72 -31.23
N ALA A 110 32.85 22.75 -32.04
CA ALA A 110 33.70 22.22 -33.10
C ALA A 110 33.14 22.69 -34.44
N ASP A 111 34.01 23.31 -35.22
CA ASP A 111 33.77 24.01 -36.47
C ASP A 111 32.97 23.18 -37.49
N GLU A 112 31.82 23.68 -37.97
CA GLU A 112 31.21 23.26 -39.25
C GLU A 112 30.27 24.37 -39.78
N PRO A 113 30.34 24.76 -41.06
CA PRO A 113 29.53 25.83 -41.65
C PRO A 113 28.05 25.44 -41.84
N GLU A 114 27.16 26.36 -41.46
CA GLU A 114 25.73 26.14 -41.19
C GLU A 114 24.79 26.14 -42.42
N GLN A 115 25.28 25.90 -43.65
CA GLN A 115 24.48 26.20 -44.86
C GLN A 115 23.68 25.04 -45.49
N ASP A 116 23.92 23.77 -45.20
CA ASP A 116 23.35 22.69 -46.02
C ASP A 116 22.22 21.85 -45.41
N ARG A 117 21.84 22.08 -44.14
CA ARG A 117 20.81 21.25 -43.50
C ARG A 117 19.37 21.59 -43.88
N PHE A 118 19.10 22.78 -44.42
CA PHE A 118 17.74 23.16 -44.83
C PHE A 118 17.38 22.72 -46.26
N SER A 119 18.37 22.45 -47.11
CA SER A 119 18.19 22.08 -48.53
C SER A 119 17.77 20.61 -48.72
N LEU A 120 18.24 19.71 -47.85
CA LEU A 120 17.93 18.28 -47.96
C LEU A 120 16.47 17.92 -47.59
N LEU A 121 15.76 18.77 -46.84
CA LEU A 121 14.37 18.50 -46.46
C LEU A 121 13.35 18.98 -47.50
N SER A 122 13.69 19.96 -48.35
CA SER A 122 12.77 20.43 -49.41
C SER A 122 12.75 19.50 -50.62
N ASN A 123 13.88 18.82 -50.91
CA ASN A 123 14.01 18.00 -52.11
C ASN A 123 13.40 16.60 -51.97
N ALA A 124 13.06 16.17 -50.75
CA ALA A 124 12.33 14.91 -50.51
C ALA A 124 10.82 15.01 -50.81
N ILE A 125 10.29 16.21 -51.08
CA ILE A 125 8.84 16.44 -51.29
C ILE A 125 8.49 16.67 -52.78
N SER A 126 9.45 16.95 -53.66
CA SER A 126 9.17 17.30 -55.07
C SER A 126 9.36 16.14 -56.08
N GLY A 127 9.37 14.89 -55.61
CA GLY A 127 9.68 13.71 -56.44
C GLY A 127 8.50 12.79 -56.69
N VAL A 128 7.34 13.28 -57.14
CA VAL A 128 6.32 12.44 -57.81
C VAL A 128 5.70 13.25 -58.95
N SER A 129 5.93 12.73 -60.16
CA SER A 129 5.60 13.30 -61.46
C SER A 129 4.11 13.26 -61.79
N GLU A 130 3.79 14.16 -62.72
CA GLU A 130 2.54 14.54 -63.37
C GLU A 130 1.69 13.38 -63.94
N GLU A 131 0.36 13.48 -63.78
CA GLU A 131 -0.66 13.43 -64.86
C GLU A 131 -2.07 13.24 -64.25
N SER A 132 -2.84 14.33 -64.19
CA SER A 132 -4.27 14.41 -64.54
C SER A 132 -4.86 15.71 -63.98
N SER A 133 -5.16 16.58 -64.93
CA SER A 133 -5.93 17.80 -64.79
C SER A 133 -7.33 17.51 -64.24
N LYS A 134 -7.58 17.95 -63.00
CA LYS A 134 -8.89 18.42 -62.55
C LYS A 134 -8.67 19.48 -61.48
N GLU A 135 -9.04 20.71 -61.84
CA GLU A 135 -9.18 21.83 -60.92
C GLU A 135 -9.95 21.39 -59.68
N CYS A 136 -9.25 21.31 -58.57
CA CYS A 136 -9.88 21.34 -57.27
C CYS A 136 -9.03 22.32 -56.46
N SER A 137 -9.42 23.60 -56.48
CA SER A 137 -8.86 24.59 -55.59
C SER A 137 -9.23 24.16 -54.17
N SER A 138 -8.44 23.28 -53.58
CA SER A 138 -8.54 22.94 -52.18
C SER A 138 -8.04 24.18 -51.44
N LYS A 139 -8.98 25.10 -51.17
CA LYS A 139 -8.77 26.15 -50.18
C LYS A 139 -8.35 25.43 -48.91
N THR A 140 -7.06 25.41 -48.62
CA THR A 140 -6.54 24.89 -47.38
C THR A 140 -7.08 25.79 -46.29
N TYR A 141 -8.24 25.45 -45.73
CA TYR A 141 -8.85 26.17 -44.63
C TYR A 141 -7.86 26.08 -43.47
N ARG A 142 -7.08 27.14 -43.26
CA ARG A 142 -6.21 27.23 -42.09
C ARG A 142 -7.12 27.20 -40.87
N LYS A 143 -7.11 26.06 -40.17
CA LYS A 143 -7.91 25.87 -38.94
C LYS A 143 -7.55 27.00 -37.99
N HIS A 144 -8.53 27.84 -37.67
CA HIS A 144 -8.32 28.96 -36.77
C HIS A 144 -7.93 28.42 -35.39
N ASN A 145 -6.70 28.71 -34.97
CA ASN A 145 -6.21 28.32 -33.67
C ASN A 145 -7.04 29.01 -32.56
N PRO A 146 -7.66 28.26 -31.63
CA PRO A 146 -8.46 28.90 -30.59
C PRO A 146 -7.58 29.81 -29.72
N SER A 147 -8.14 30.92 -29.26
CA SER A 147 -7.42 31.88 -28.41
C SER A 147 -6.88 31.21 -27.15
N SER A 148 -5.77 31.74 -26.60
CA SER A 148 -5.13 31.22 -25.39
C SER A 148 -6.13 31.00 -24.24
N LEU A 149 -7.05 31.95 -24.04
CA LEU A 149 -8.11 31.87 -23.04
C LEU A 149 -9.09 30.70 -23.28
N LYS A 150 -9.50 30.48 -24.54
CA LYS A 150 -10.38 29.35 -24.90
C LYS A 150 -9.67 28.00 -24.66
N ARG A 151 -8.38 27.90 -25.02
CA ARG A 151 -7.55 26.70 -24.73
C ARG A 151 -7.43 26.44 -23.24
N ALA A 152 -7.17 27.48 -22.44
CA ALA A 152 -7.05 27.36 -20.98
C ALA A 152 -8.37 26.89 -20.33
N LYS A 153 -9.51 27.43 -20.78
CA LYS A 153 -10.84 26.99 -20.32
C LYS A 153 -11.10 25.52 -20.66
N GLY A 154 -10.82 25.10 -21.89
CA GLY A 154 -10.95 23.70 -22.31
C GLY A 154 -10.07 22.75 -21.51
N HIS A 155 -8.79 23.10 -21.29
CA HIS A 155 -7.90 22.29 -20.47
C HIS A 155 -8.38 22.15 -19.01
N ARG A 156 -8.92 23.23 -18.42
CA ARG A 156 -9.50 23.18 -17.07
C ARG A 156 -10.73 22.26 -17.02
N GLN A 157 -11.60 22.34 -18.02
CA GLN A 157 -12.79 21.47 -18.12
C GLN A 157 -12.40 20.01 -18.28
N ASN A 158 -11.45 19.70 -19.17
CA ASN A 158 -10.93 18.34 -19.36
C ASN A 158 -10.34 17.79 -18.06
N LYS A 159 -9.55 18.60 -17.34
CA LYS A 159 -8.97 18.19 -16.06
C LYS A 159 -10.02 17.94 -14.96
N ILE A 160 -11.15 18.64 -14.99
CA ILE A 160 -12.28 18.38 -14.09
C ILE A 160 -12.97 17.07 -14.48
N ALA A 161 -13.24 16.85 -15.77
CA ALA A 161 -13.88 15.64 -16.28
C ALA A 161 -13.03 14.39 -16.03
N GLU A 162 -11.71 14.46 -16.24
CA GLU A 162 -10.78 13.37 -15.92
C GLU A 162 -10.80 13.01 -14.43
N ARG A 163 -10.81 14.02 -13.56
CA ARG A 163 -10.91 13.82 -12.10
C ARG A 163 -12.24 13.17 -11.71
N ALA A 164 -13.34 13.54 -12.37
CA ALA A 164 -14.64 12.91 -12.13
C ALA A 164 -14.62 11.43 -12.55
N LYS A 165 -14.17 11.12 -13.78
CA LYS A 165 -14.03 9.73 -14.27
C LYS A 165 -13.15 8.87 -13.37
N TYR A 166 -12.03 9.42 -12.88
CA TYR A 166 -11.16 8.71 -11.95
C TYR A 166 -11.82 8.42 -10.59
N ARG A 167 -12.69 9.32 -10.10
CA ARG A 167 -13.45 9.09 -8.87
C ARG A 167 -14.47 7.97 -9.07
N GLU A 168 -15.23 8.02 -10.15
CA GLU A 168 -16.22 7.00 -10.49
C GLU A 168 -15.59 5.61 -10.63
N LEU A 169 -14.49 5.50 -11.38
CA LEU A 169 -13.75 4.23 -11.52
C LEU A 169 -13.24 3.71 -10.17
N ARG A 170 -12.82 4.61 -9.28
CA ARG A 170 -12.35 4.22 -7.95
C ARG A 170 -13.50 3.71 -7.08
N GLU A 171 -14.65 4.37 -7.12
CA GLU A 171 -15.85 3.94 -6.40
C GLU A 171 -16.37 2.60 -6.91
N GLN A 172 -16.37 2.38 -8.22
CA GLN A 172 -16.71 1.08 -8.81
C GLN A 172 -15.78 -0.02 -8.32
N ARG A 173 -14.46 0.20 -8.35
CA ARG A 173 -13.49 -0.77 -7.82
C ARG A 173 -13.71 -1.10 -6.34
N TYR A 174 -14.06 -0.10 -5.52
CA TYR A 174 -14.38 -0.36 -4.11
C TYR A 174 -15.62 -1.23 -3.96
N LYS A 175 -16.69 -0.94 -4.72
CA LYS A 175 -17.91 -1.75 -4.73
C LYS A 175 -17.63 -3.19 -5.17
N ASP A 176 -16.81 -3.38 -6.20
CA ASP A 176 -16.45 -4.72 -6.68
C ASP A 176 -15.65 -5.52 -5.65
N ILE A 177 -14.68 -4.87 -4.98
CA ILE A 177 -13.90 -5.49 -3.91
C ILE A 177 -14.79 -5.86 -2.73
N GLU A 178 -15.69 -4.97 -2.32
CA GLU A 178 -16.63 -5.20 -1.23
C GLU A 178 -17.60 -6.35 -1.56
N ALA A 179 -18.16 -6.37 -2.76
CA ALA A 179 -19.01 -7.45 -3.23
C ALA A 179 -18.28 -8.80 -3.28
N ALA A 180 -17.03 -8.82 -3.78
CA ALA A 180 -16.20 -10.03 -3.78
C ALA A 180 -15.87 -10.51 -2.36
N ALA A 181 -15.60 -9.60 -1.43
CA ALA A 181 -15.36 -9.92 -0.04
C ALA A 181 -16.62 -10.50 0.64
N LEU A 182 -17.79 -9.94 0.35
CA LEU A 182 -19.07 -10.43 0.85
C LEU A 182 -19.35 -11.86 0.35
N ARG A 183 -19.20 -12.11 -0.95
CA ARG A 183 -19.36 -13.46 -1.54
C ARG A 183 -18.42 -14.48 -0.92
N ARG A 184 -17.13 -14.13 -0.74
CA ARG A 184 -16.15 -15.00 -0.06
C ARG A 184 -16.54 -15.30 1.37
N LYS A 185 -17.08 -14.32 2.09
CA LYS A 185 -17.55 -14.49 3.49
C LYS A 185 -18.76 -15.43 3.54
N GLU A 186 -19.73 -15.26 2.65
CA GLU A 186 -20.91 -16.12 2.55
C GLU A 186 -20.54 -17.55 2.23
N GLU A 187 -19.69 -17.78 1.22
CA GLU A 187 -19.20 -19.12 0.89
C GLU A 187 -18.48 -19.77 2.08
N ARG A 188 -17.62 -19.03 2.77
CA ARG A 188 -16.92 -19.53 3.96
C ARG A 188 -17.91 -19.94 5.05
N LEU A 189 -18.95 -19.14 5.29
CA LEU A 189 -20.00 -19.48 6.25
C LEU A 189 -20.78 -20.71 5.83
N LYS A 190 -21.13 -20.86 4.55
CA LYS A 190 -21.80 -22.05 4.01
C LYS A 190 -20.94 -23.31 4.20
N ARG A 191 -19.64 -23.25 3.87
CA ARG A 191 -18.70 -24.37 4.08
C ARG A 191 -18.58 -24.71 5.56
N ASN A 192 -18.41 -23.71 6.42
CA ASN A 192 -18.31 -23.92 7.85
C ASN A 192 -19.58 -24.57 8.42
N LYS A 193 -20.78 -24.14 7.99
CA LYS A 193 -22.03 -24.77 8.40
C LYS A 193 -22.10 -26.26 8.05
N LYS A 194 -21.62 -26.66 6.86
CA LYS A 194 -21.54 -28.07 6.47
C LYS A 194 -20.49 -28.84 7.30
N LEU A 195 -19.33 -28.23 7.55
CA LEU A 195 -18.21 -28.87 8.25
C LEU A 195 -18.38 -28.96 9.78
N SER A 196 -19.10 -28.02 10.38
CA SER A 196 -19.31 -27.91 11.83
C SER A 196 -20.44 -28.80 12.35
N GLN A 197 -21.13 -29.53 11.48
CA GLN A 197 -22.18 -30.45 11.90
C GLN A 197 -21.58 -31.74 12.44
N PHE A 198 -21.93 -32.05 13.68
CA PHE A 198 -21.55 -33.29 14.37
C PHE A 198 -22.82 -34.02 14.82
N THR A 199 -22.72 -35.34 14.87
CA THR A 199 -23.75 -36.22 15.43
C THR A 199 -23.77 -36.12 16.95
N LYS A 200 -24.82 -36.68 17.60
CA LYS A 200 -24.90 -36.75 19.08
C LYS A 200 -23.69 -37.43 19.72
N LYS A 201 -23.01 -38.32 18.99
CA LYS A 201 -21.80 -39.03 19.43
C LYS A 201 -20.50 -38.25 19.15
N GLY A 202 -20.60 -37.00 18.68
CA GLY A 202 -19.44 -36.15 18.35
C GLY A 202 -18.73 -36.49 17.04
N GLN A 203 -19.26 -37.43 16.24
CA GLN A 203 -18.70 -37.76 14.92
C GLN A 203 -19.16 -36.75 13.87
N PRO A 204 -18.32 -36.38 12.90
CA PRO A 204 -18.72 -35.43 11.86
C PRO A 204 -19.79 -36.02 10.95
N VAL A 205 -20.77 -35.20 10.55
CA VAL A 205 -21.81 -35.62 9.60
C VAL A 205 -21.21 -35.69 8.19
N MET A 206 -21.18 -36.88 7.59
CA MET A 206 -20.48 -37.11 6.32
C MET A 206 -21.20 -36.50 5.11
N ARG A 207 -22.53 -36.39 5.13
CA ARG A 207 -23.33 -35.88 4.00
C ARG A 207 -22.82 -34.53 3.47
N GLY A 208 -22.70 -33.52 4.34
CA GLY A 208 -22.23 -32.19 3.94
C GLY A 208 -20.76 -32.17 3.52
N ARG A 209 -19.95 -33.09 4.02
CA ARG A 209 -18.53 -33.23 3.62
C ARG A 209 -18.40 -33.82 2.22
N ILE A 210 -19.22 -34.81 1.90
CA ILE A 210 -19.28 -35.42 0.56
C ILE A 210 -19.69 -34.38 -0.48
N GLU A 211 -20.74 -33.59 -0.22
CA GLU A 211 -21.14 -32.49 -1.11
C GLU A 211 -19.98 -31.51 -1.40
N LEU A 212 -19.21 -31.13 -0.38
CA LEU A 212 -18.05 -30.24 -0.56
C LEU A 212 -16.92 -30.89 -1.37
N MET A 213 -16.72 -32.21 -1.25
CA MET A 213 -15.75 -32.93 -2.07
C MET A 213 -16.20 -32.99 -3.52
N LEU A 214 -17.47 -33.27 -3.79
CA LEU A 214 -18.04 -33.28 -5.13
C LEU A 214 -17.95 -31.89 -5.78
N GLU A 215 -18.34 -30.83 -5.07
CA GLU A 215 -18.18 -29.44 -5.54
C GLU A 215 -16.71 -29.06 -5.84
N LYS A 216 -15.73 -29.73 -5.20
CA LYS A 216 -14.31 -29.50 -5.46
C LYS A 216 -13.86 -30.24 -6.72
N LEU A 217 -14.27 -31.51 -6.87
CA LEU A 217 -13.96 -32.30 -8.07
C LEU A 217 -14.57 -31.67 -9.33
N GLU A 218 -15.82 -31.21 -9.27
CA GLU A 218 -16.46 -30.51 -10.39
C GLU A 218 -15.72 -29.23 -10.80
N ARG A 219 -15.06 -28.55 -9.85
CA ARG A 219 -14.24 -27.35 -10.12
C ARG A 219 -12.84 -27.65 -10.63
N GLU A 220 -12.33 -28.86 -10.43
CA GLU A 220 -11.04 -29.29 -10.95
C GLU A 220 -11.17 -29.85 -12.36
N ILE A 221 -12.33 -30.42 -12.69
CA ILE A 221 -12.64 -30.98 -14.01
C ILE A 221 -13.04 -29.89 -15.01
N ASN A 222 -13.81 -28.89 -14.57
CA ASN A 222 -14.26 -27.75 -15.38
C ASN A 222 -13.33 -26.56 -15.26
#